data_AF-A0A2X3CQX6-F1
#
_entry.id   AF-A0A2X3CQX6-F1
#
_cell.length_a   1.000
_cell.length_b   1.000
_cell.length_c   1.000
_cell.angle_alpha   90.00
_cell.angle_beta   90.00
_cell.angle_gamma   90.00
#
_symmetry.space_group_name_H-M   'P 1'
#
loop_
_entity.id
_entity.type
_entity.pdbx_description
1 polymer ?
#
loop_
_entity_poly.entity_id
_entity_poly.type
_entity_poly.pdbx_seq_one_letter_code
_entity_poly.pdbx_strand_id
1 'polypeptide(L)'
;MPVILGGIEASLRRTAHYDYWSTPCAAPVLVDSKADMLMFGNGERPLVEVAHRLAMGETIDQIRDVRNTAIMVKEALPGWSGVDSTRLDTPGKIDPSRIRTVKICRAPITNRSRRKNRKRKVLLCNRRGPNRGEKTYVLLPSFEKVKGDKVLYAHASRILHHETNPGCARALMQKHGERYIWINRRQSRSPPKRWTASSRCRTSGCRILPMAMRVFRRMR
;
A
#
# COMPACT_ATOMS: atom_id res chain seq x y z
N MET A 1 18.78 -17.20 -12.42
CA MET A 1 19.14 -16.55 -11.14
C MET A 1 18.23 -15.34 -10.98
N PRO A 2 17.38 -15.26 -9.94
CA PRO A 2 16.46 -14.13 -9.76
C PRO A 2 17.19 -12.87 -9.31
N VAL A 3 16.82 -11.71 -9.87
CA VAL A 3 17.37 -10.39 -9.52
C VAL A 3 16.32 -9.58 -8.76
N ILE A 4 16.63 -9.27 -7.50
CA ILE A 4 15.75 -8.50 -6.62
C ILE A 4 16.42 -7.17 -6.28
N LEU A 5 15.69 -6.07 -6.50
CA LEU A 5 16.15 -4.73 -6.14
C LEU A 5 15.69 -4.34 -4.74
N GLY A 6 16.50 -3.52 -4.08
CA GLY A 6 16.19 -2.93 -2.79
C GLY A 6 16.93 -1.62 -2.57
N GLY A 7 16.74 -1.04 -1.40
CA GLY A 7 17.38 0.22 -1.01
C GLY A 7 16.47 1.44 -1.15
N ILE A 8 17.03 2.60 -0.79
CA ILE A 8 16.29 3.86 -0.72
C ILE A 8 15.88 4.33 -2.12
N GLU A 9 16.79 4.24 -3.08
CA GLU A 9 16.55 4.68 -4.47
C GLU A 9 15.44 3.87 -5.14
N ALA A 10 15.52 2.54 -5.07
CA ALA A 10 14.47 1.64 -5.54
C ALA A 10 13.12 1.89 -4.83
N SER A 11 13.15 2.19 -3.53
CA SER A 11 11.93 2.50 -2.78
C SER A 11 11.26 3.81 -3.21
N LEU A 12 12.05 4.83 -3.57
CA LEU A 12 11.56 6.13 -4.03
C LEU A 12 11.00 6.03 -5.46
N ARG A 13 11.75 5.40 -6.36
CA ARG A 13 11.42 5.23 -7.78
C ARG A 13 10.60 3.97 -8.06
N ARG A 14 9.68 3.61 -7.15
CA ARG A 14 8.77 2.46 -7.29
C ARG A 14 7.58 2.71 -8.22
N THR A 15 7.21 3.97 -8.38
CA THR A 15 6.23 4.50 -9.35
C THR A 15 6.89 5.63 -10.12
N ALA A 16 6.18 6.19 -11.10
CA ALA A 16 6.60 7.41 -11.78
C ALA A 16 7.06 8.46 -10.75
N HIS A 17 8.27 8.98 -10.90
CA HIS A 17 8.89 9.88 -9.93
C HIS A 17 9.47 11.11 -10.63
N TYR A 18 9.22 12.28 -10.07
CA TYR A 18 9.78 13.54 -10.58
C TYR A 18 11.21 13.72 -10.08
N ASP A 19 12.18 13.78 -10.99
CA ASP A 19 13.57 14.06 -10.65
C ASP A 19 13.89 15.54 -10.92
N TYR A 20 14.08 16.31 -9.85
CA TYR A 20 14.32 17.74 -9.97
C TYR A 20 15.64 18.09 -10.67
N TRP A 21 16.64 17.21 -10.62
CA TRP A 21 17.99 17.52 -11.06
C TRP A 21 18.24 17.20 -12.53
N SER A 22 17.55 16.20 -13.08
CA SER A 22 17.95 15.62 -14.36
C SER A 22 16.80 15.28 -15.32
N THR A 23 15.57 15.06 -14.86
CA THR A 23 14.44 14.72 -15.76
C THR A 23 13.06 15.06 -15.17
N PRO A 24 12.16 15.69 -15.95
CA PRO A 24 10.86 16.13 -15.43
C PRO A 24 9.90 14.99 -15.03
N CYS A 25 10.20 13.71 -15.31
CA CYS A 25 9.50 12.52 -14.79
C CYS A 25 10.26 11.27 -15.24
N ALA A 26 10.90 10.57 -14.30
CA ALA A 26 11.62 9.32 -14.54
C ALA A 26 10.69 8.10 -14.47
N ALA A 27 11.00 7.10 -15.30
CA ALA A 27 10.34 5.80 -15.22
C ALA A 27 10.75 5.09 -13.92
N PRO A 28 9.98 4.11 -13.46
CA PRO A 28 10.30 3.38 -12.23
C PRO A 28 11.51 2.49 -12.45
N VAL A 29 12.32 2.33 -11.42
CA VAL A 29 13.63 1.65 -11.54
C VAL A 29 13.46 0.19 -12.03
N LEU A 30 12.33 -0.44 -11.74
CA LEU A 30 12.00 -1.80 -12.16
C LEU A 30 11.84 -1.93 -13.69
N VAL A 31 11.40 -0.86 -14.36
CA VAL A 31 11.27 -0.79 -15.82
C VAL A 31 12.64 -0.63 -16.46
N ASP A 32 13.47 0.25 -15.89
CA ASP A 32 14.81 0.56 -16.42
C ASP A 32 15.78 -0.60 -16.22
N SER A 33 15.80 -1.19 -15.03
CA SER A 33 16.73 -2.27 -14.67
C SER A 33 16.29 -3.65 -15.18
N LYS A 34 15.02 -3.80 -15.58
CA LYS A 34 14.39 -5.09 -15.92
C LYS A 34 14.59 -6.18 -14.86
N ALA A 35 14.64 -5.79 -13.59
CA ALA A 35 14.73 -6.75 -12.50
C ALA A 35 13.41 -7.52 -12.33
N ASP A 36 13.47 -8.70 -11.70
CA ASP A 36 12.29 -9.56 -11.53
C ASP A 36 11.34 -9.02 -10.45
N MET A 37 11.90 -8.44 -9.38
CA MET A 37 11.14 -7.95 -8.23
C MET A 37 11.85 -6.76 -7.57
N LEU A 38 11.06 -5.85 -7.00
CA LEU A 38 11.56 -4.74 -6.21
C LEU A 38 10.97 -4.79 -4.80
N MET A 39 11.81 -4.70 -3.77
CA MET A 39 11.40 -4.59 -2.37
C MET A 39 11.48 -3.12 -1.94
N PHE A 40 10.42 -2.60 -1.30
CA PHE A 40 10.37 -1.20 -0.88
C PHE A 40 10.03 -1.02 0.60
N GLY A 41 10.67 -0.02 1.22
CA GLY A 41 10.56 0.24 2.65
C GLY A 41 11.25 -0.86 3.47
N ASN A 42 10.52 -1.46 4.41
CA ASN A 42 11.06 -2.46 5.31
C ASN A 42 11.21 -3.80 4.56
N GLY A 43 12.45 -4.13 4.23
CA GLY A 43 12.82 -5.22 3.32
C GLY A 43 13.16 -6.55 4.00
N GLU A 44 13.38 -6.58 5.31
CA GLU A 44 13.78 -7.77 6.06
C GLU A 44 12.70 -8.86 6.03
N ARG A 45 11.43 -8.49 6.21
CA ARG A 45 10.30 -9.42 6.15
C ARG A 45 10.09 -10.00 4.73
N PRO A 46 9.94 -9.19 3.68
CA PRO A 46 9.76 -9.73 2.33
C PRO A 46 10.99 -10.52 1.87
N LEU A 47 12.22 -10.12 2.25
CA LEU A 47 13.42 -10.87 1.92
C LEU A 47 13.41 -12.27 2.52
N VAL A 48 13.10 -12.40 3.82
CA VAL A 48 13.01 -13.70 4.50
C VAL A 48 11.89 -14.55 3.88
N GLU A 49 10.72 -13.96 3.61
CA GLU A 49 9.60 -14.68 2.98
C GLU A 49 9.93 -15.20 1.58
N VAL A 50 10.55 -14.37 0.74
CA VAL A 50 10.97 -14.76 -0.62
C VAL A 50 12.07 -15.82 -0.54
N ALA A 51 13.07 -15.65 0.33
CA ALA A 51 14.15 -16.63 0.49
C ALA A 51 13.62 -18.01 0.91
N HIS A 52 12.68 -18.08 1.85
CA HIS A 52 12.07 -19.35 2.25
C HIS A 52 11.30 -20.02 1.11
N ARG A 53 10.54 -19.26 0.32
CA ARG A 53 9.78 -19.79 -0.82
C ARG A 53 10.70 -20.29 -1.94
N LEU A 54 11.76 -19.54 -2.25
CA LEU A 54 12.79 -19.97 -3.19
C LEU A 54 13.49 -21.25 -2.71
N ALA A 55 13.76 -21.37 -1.40
CA ALA A 55 14.33 -22.59 -0.81
C ALA A 55 13.36 -23.79 -0.86
N MET A 56 12.05 -23.54 -0.90
CA MET A 56 11.02 -24.57 -1.11
C MET A 56 10.85 -24.96 -2.59
N GLY A 57 11.56 -24.29 -3.51
CA GLY A 57 11.50 -24.56 -4.95
C GLY A 57 10.42 -23.77 -5.71
N GLU A 58 9.77 -22.78 -5.10
CA GLU A 58 8.91 -21.85 -5.83
C GLU A 58 9.76 -20.98 -6.79
N THR A 59 9.25 -20.72 -7.99
CA THR A 59 9.92 -19.81 -8.94
C THR A 59 9.58 -18.35 -8.64
N ILE A 60 10.46 -17.42 -8.98
CA ILE A 60 10.25 -15.99 -8.70
C ILE A 60 8.95 -15.45 -9.34
N ASP A 61 8.58 -15.97 -10.51
CA ASP A 61 7.36 -15.58 -11.23
C ASP A 61 6.06 -15.94 -10.49
N GLN A 62 6.10 -16.96 -9.63
CA GLN A 62 4.96 -17.41 -8.84
C GLN A 62 4.76 -16.54 -7.59
N ILE A 63 5.84 -15.92 -7.09
CA ILE A 63 5.84 -15.14 -5.86
C ILE A 63 5.33 -13.71 -6.15
N ARG A 64 4.01 -13.55 -6.18
CA ARG A 64 3.35 -12.26 -6.51
C ARG A 64 2.60 -11.62 -5.35
N ASP A 65 2.43 -12.33 -4.24
CA ASP A 65 1.59 -11.96 -3.11
C ASP A 65 2.35 -11.35 -1.92
N VAL A 66 3.68 -11.34 -1.97
CA VAL A 66 4.52 -10.86 -0.87
C VAL A 66 4.34 -9.36 -0.67
N ARG A 67 4.04 -8.93 0.55
CA ARG A 67 3.83 -7.51 0.87
C ARG A 67 5.13 -6.71 0.76
N ASN A 68 5.03 -5.39 0.59
CA ASN A 68 6.19 -4.52 0.35
C ASN A 68 7.02 -4.85 -0.91
N THR A 69 6.44 -5.57 -1.87
CA THR A 69 7.10 -5.87 -3.15
C THR A 69 6.38 -5.18 -4.32
N ALA A 70 7.12 -4.89 -5.38
CA ALA A 70 6.61 -4.47 -6.66
C ALA A 70 7.12 -5.41 -7.75
N ILE A 71 6.24 -5.73 -8.69
CA ILE A 71 6.49 -6.66 -9.79
C ILE A 71 5.94 -6.08 -11.09
N MET A 72 6.50 -6.52 -12.22
CA MET A 72 5.95 -6.23 -13.54
C MET A 72 4.91 -7.27 -13.91
N VAL A 73 3.72 -6.83 -14.35
CA VAL A 73 2.64 -7.71 -14.81
C VAL A 73 2.08 -7.22 -16.14
N LYS A 74 1.55 -8.14 -16.95
CA LYS A 74 0.85 -7.79 -18.19
C LYS A 74 -0.61 -7.38 -17.94
N GLU A 75 -1.19 -7.94 -16.88
CA GLU A 75 -2.60 -7.81 -16.53
C GLU A 75 -2.77 -7.85 -15.01
N ALA A 76 -3.91 -7.40 -14.51
CA ALA A 76 -4.19 -7.40 -13.07
C ALA A 76 -4.20 -8.82 -12.50
N LEU A 77 -3.76 -8.98 -11.26
CA LEU A 77 -3.75 -10.30 -10.61
C LEU A 77 -5.19 -10.86 -10.46
N PRO A 78 -5.40 -12.18 -10.65
CA PRO A 78 -6.72 -12.77 -10.58
C PRO A 78 -7.34 -12.63 -9.18
N GLY A 79 -8.64 -12.31 -9.14
CA GLY A 79 -9.39 -12.15 -7.88
C GLY A 79 -9.18 -10.81 -7.18
N TRP A 80 -8.55 -9.84 -7.85
CA TRP A 80 -8.44 -8.46 -7.37
C TRP A 80 -9.48 -7.55 -8.04
N SER A 81 -10.14 -6.70 -7.25
CA SER A 81 -11.05 -5.68 -7.77
C SER A 81 -10.32 -4.36 -8.01
N GLY A 82 -10.56 -3.73 -9.18
CA GLY A 82 -9.93 -2.47 -9.55
C GLY A 82 -10.77 -1.25 -9.19
N VAL A 83 -10.14 -0.26 -8.57
CA VAL A 83 -10.69 1.10 -8.42
C VAL A 83 -9.93 2.02 -9.37
N ASP A 84 -10.63 2.61 -10.31
CA ASP A 84 -10.03 3.55 -11.26
C ASP A 84 -9.77 4.91 -10.58
N SER A 85 -8.54 5.42 -10.71
CA SER A 85 -8.14 6.75 -10.26
C SER A 85 -7.33 7.49 -11.34
N THR A 86 -7.61 7.18 -12.60
CA THR A 86 -7.00 7.85 -13.76
C THR A 86 -7.52 9.29 -13.95
N ARG A 87 -8.73 9.59 -13.46
CA ARG A 87 -9.34 10.93 -13.51
C ARG A 87 -9.09 11.69 -12.21
N LEU A 88 -8.88 13.00 -12.33
CA LEU A 88 -8.75 13.89 -11.17
C LEU A 88 -10.06 13.93 -10.38
N ASP A 89 -9.95 13.69 -9.06
CA ASP A 89 -11.04 13.93 -8.13
C ASP A 89 -11.41 15.42 -8.16
N THR A 90 -12.64 15.73 -8.55
CA THR A 90 -13.16 17.09 -8.39
C THR A 90 -13.49 17.29 -6.90
N PRO A 91 -12.86 18.24 -6.19
CA PRO A 91 -13.23 18.49 -4.80
C PRO A 91 -14.72 18.85 -4.75
N GLY A 92 -15.49 18.07 -3.99
CA GLY A 92 -16.90 18.36 -3.74
C GLY A 92 -17.07 19.70 -3.03
N LYS A 93 -18.29 20.23 -2.99
CA LYS A 93 -18.60 21.45 -2.23
C LYS A 93 -18.15 21.25 -0.78
N ILE A 94 -17.17 22.04 -0.36
CA ILE A 94 -16.71 22.07 1.02
C ILE A 94 -17.75 22.88 1.78
N ASP A 95 -18.54 22.21 2.63
CA ASP A 95 -19.35 22.93 3.60
C ASP A 95 -18.39 23.81 4.41
N PRO A 96 -18.61 25.14 4.49
CA PRO A 96 -17.75 26.00 5.29
C PRO A 96 -17.72 25.40 6.69
N SER A 97 -16.53 24.99 7.12
CA SER A 97 -16.35 24.36 8.41
C SER A 97 -16.95 25.28 9.45
N ARG A 98 -17.86 24.76 10.30
CA ARG A 98 -18.25 25.43 11.55
C ARG A 98 -17.08 25.41 12.53
N ILE A 99 -15.89 25.82 12.11
CA ILE A 99 -14.99 26.46 13.03
C ILE A 99 -15.78 27.70 13.41
N ARG A 100 -16.42 27.68 14.60
CA ARG A 100 -16.75 28.93 15.28
C ARG A 100 -15.40 29.61 15.35
N THR A 101 -15.16 30.57 14.47
CA THR A 101 -14.32 31.69 14.86
C THR A 101 -14.93 32.09 16.19
N VAL A 102 -14.23 31.81 17.28
CA VAL A 102 -14.44 32.56 18.51
C VAL A 102 -14.10 33.98 18.08
N LYS A 103 -15.07 34.67 17.48
CA LYS A 103 -15.14 36.09 17.62
C LYS A 103 -15.19 36.24 19.13
N ILE A 104 -14.08 36.69 19.72
CA ILE A 104 -14.09 37.28 21.05
C ILE A 104 -14.86 38.59 20.87
N CYS A 105 -16.16 38.47 20.63
CA CYS A 105 -17.07 39.57 20.82
C CYS A 105 -17.27 39.62 22.33
N ARG A 106 -16.55 40.54 22.99
CA ARG A 106 -16.94 41.03 24.32
C ARG A 106 -18.32 41.66 24.15
N ALA A 107 -19.36 40.91 24.44
CA ALA A 107 -20.70 41.43 24.61
C ALA A 107 -21.26 40.90 25.94
N PRO A 108 -22.02 41.71 26.69
CA PRO A 108 -22.32 41.45 28.09
C PRO A 108 -23.25 40.25 28.22
N ILE A 109 -23.07 39.52 29.31
CA ILE A 109 -23.93 38.43 29.72
C ILE A 109 -25.31 39.00 30.04
N THR A 110 -26.32 38.69 29.22
CA THR A 110 -27.73 38.82 29.62
C THR A 110 -28.47 37.50 29.42
N ASN A 111 -29.37 37.24 30.37
CA ASN A 111 -29.81 35.92 30.77
C ASN A 111 -30.71 35.19 29.77
N ARG A 112 -30.45 33.88 29.67
CA ARG A 112 -31.35 32.73 29.42
C ARG A 112 -32.69 32.99 28.71
N SER A 113 -32.89 32.31 27.56
CA SER A 113 -34.14 31.58 27.33
C SER A 113 -34.02 30.38 26.37
N ARG A 114 -34.56 29.24 26.85
CA ARG A 114 -35.08 28.03 26.15
C ARG A 114 -34.14 27.20 25.26
N ARG A 115 -33.51 26.19 25.89
CA ARG A 115 -32.97 25.00 25.20
C ARG A 115 -34.12 24.14 24.65
N LYS A 116 -34.37 24.17 23.34
CA LYS A 116 -35.14 23.12 22.68
C LYS A 116 -34.26 21.89 22.48
N ASN A 117 -34.68 20.78 23.08
CA ASN A 117 -34.00 19.50 23.11
C ASN A 117 -34.07 18.85 21.71
N ARG A 118 -33.23 19.31 20.77
CA ARG A 118 -33.12 18.69 19.44
C ARG A 118 -32.34 17.38 19.61
N LYS A 119 -33.06 16.25 19.55
CA LYS A 119 -32.46 14.92 19.39
C LYS A 119 -31.43 14.99 18.26
N ARG A 120 -30.14 14.98 18.61
CA ARG A 120 -29.06 14.91 17.63
C ARG A 120 -29.17 13.54 17.00
N LYS A 121 -29.68 13.48 15.77
CA LYS A 121 -29.60 12.27 14.94
C LYS A 121 -28.11 12.04 14.76
N VAL A 122 -27.54 11.11 15.54
CA VAL A 122 -26.20 10.60 15.28
C VAL A 122 -26.31 10.01 13.87
N LEU A 123 -25.80 10.74 12.87
CA LEU A 123 -25.55 10.13 11.58
C LEU A 123 -24.49 9.07 11.86
N LEU A 124 -24.95 7.84 12.08
CA LEU A 124 -24.10 6.68 11.95
C LEU A 124 -23.63 6.72 10.50
N CYS A 125 -22.45 7.28 10.28
CA CYS A 125 -21.83 7.25 8.98
C CYS A 125 -21.47 5.79 8.70
N ASN A 126 -22.44 5.02 8.24
CA ASN A 126 -22.21 3.76 7.55
C ASN A 126 -21.52 4.11 6.22
N ARG A 127 -20.24 4.48 6.28
CA ARG A 127 -19.34 4.34 5.15
C ARG A 127 -19.09 2.84 4.97
N ARG A 128 -20.12 2.09 4.57
CA ARG A 128 -19.92 0.84 3.87
C ARG A 128 -19.43 1.22 2.48
N GLY A 129 -18.17 1.65 2.40
CA GLY A 129 -17.49 1.72 1.11
C GLY A 129 -17.48 0.34 0.47
N PRO A 130 -17.28 0.24 -0.86
CA PRO A 130 -17.17 -1.05 -1.54
C PRO A 130 -16.20 -1.90 -0.71
N ASN A 131 -16.62 -3.13 -0.38
CA ASN A 131 -15.95 -4.05 0.54
C ASN A 131 -14.49 -3.64 0.73
N ARG A 132 -14.08 -3.20 1.93
CA ARG A 132 -12.65 -2.97 2.26
C ARG A 132 -11.97 -4.35 2.27
N GLY A 133 -11.95 -4.99 1.11
CA GLY A 133 -11.41 -6.29 0.88
C GLY A 133 -9.91 -6.19 0.90
N GLU A 134 -9.28 -7.24 1.39
CA GLU A 134 -7.82 -7.39 1.32
C GLU A 134 -7.32 -7.40 -0.13
N LYS A 135 -8.20 -7.63 -1.11
CA LYS A 135 -7.91 -7.80 -2.55
C LYS A 135 -8.51 -6.70 -3.43
N THR A 136 -8.26 -5.44 -3.09
CA THR A 136 -8.64 -4.30 -3.95
C THR A 136 -7.40 -3.51 -4.32
N TYR A 137 -7.26 -3.17 -5.60
CA TYR A 137 -6.18 -2.33 -6.11
C TYR A 137 -6.70 -1.01 -6.65
N VAL A 138 -5.83 0.00 -6.66
CA VAL A 138 -6.09 1.31 -7.25
C VAL A 138 -5.29 1.44 -8.54
N LEU A 139 -5.97 1.74 -9.64
CA LEU A 139 -5.34 2.04 -10.92
C LEU A 139 -4.90 3.50 -10.94
N LEU A 140 -3.59 3.72 -10.97
CA LEU A 140 -2.98 5.03 -11.11
C LEU A 140 -3.04 5.51 -12.57
N PRO A 141 -2.98 6.85 -12.79
CA PRO A 141 -2.75 7.41 -14.12
C PRO A 141 -1.52 6.79 -14.78
N SER A 142 -1.61 6.53 -16.09
CA SER A 142 -0.50 5.96 -16.87
C SER A 142 0.72 6.87 -16.85
N PHE A 143 1.91 6.27 -16.94
CA PHE A 143 3.18 7.00 -16.92
C PHE A 143 3.24 8.10 -17.99
N GLU A 144 2.81 7.79 -19.19
CA GLU A 144 2.79 8.74 -20.31
C GLU A 144 1.93 9.98 -19.99
N LYS A 145 0.78 9.79 -19.32
CA LYS A 145 -0.09 10.90 -18.89
C LYS A 145 0.58 11.71 -17.77
N VAL A 146 1.18 11.03 -16.81
CA VAL A 146 1.89 11.64 -15.67
C VAL A 146 3.13 12.42 -16.12
N LYS A 147 3.80 11.97 -17.17
CA LYS A 147 4.96 12.64 -17.77
C LYS A 147 4.57 13.97 -18.43
N GLY A 148 3.39 14.04 -19.04
CA GLY A 148 2.88 15.24 -19.70
C GLY A 148 2.16 16.24 -18.77
N ASP A 149 1.53 15.76 -17.70
CA ASP A 149 0.69 16.57 -16.82
C ASP A 149 1.12 16.52 -15.35
N LYS A 150 1.57 17.68 -14.84
CA LYS A 150 1.98 17.88 -13.44
C LYS A 150 0.83 17.69 -12.45
N VAL A 151 -0.40 17.98 -12.84
CA VAL A 151 -1.58 17.83 -11.97
C VAL A 151 -1.90 16.35 -11.78
N LEU A 152 -1.86 15.55 -12.84
CA LEU A 152 -2.00 14.10 -12.75
C LEU A 152 -0.84 13.46 -11.97
N TYR A 153 0.38 13.97 -12.09
CA TYR A 153 1.49 13.56 -11.24
C TYR A 153 1.22 13.83 -9.75
N ALA A 154 0.76 15.04 -9.41
CA ALA A 154 0.40 15.39 -8.04
C ALA A 154 -0.72 14.50 -7.50
N HIS A 155 -1.71 14.17 -8.34
CA HIS A 155 -2.79 13.25 -8.00
C HIS A 155 -2.30 11.83 -7.73
N ALA A 156 -1.48 11.27 -8.63
CA ALA A 156 -0.89 9.94 -8.46
C ALA A 156 -0.01 9.88 -7.20
N SER A 157 0.78 10.92 -6.95
CA SER A 157 1.64 11.05 -5.76
C SER A 157 0.81 11.10 -4.47
N ARG A 158 -0.32 11.82 -4.48
CA ARG A 158 -1.27 11.87 -3.36
C ARG A 158 -1.83 10.49 -3.04
N ILE A 159 -2.26 9.74 -4.05
CA ILE A 159 -2.79 8.38 -3.87
C ILE A 159 -1.70 7.47 -3.31
N LEU A 160 -0.50 7.46 -3.91
CA LEU A 160 0.65 6.68 -3.42
C LEU A 160 0.96 6.96 -1.94
N HIS A 161 0.85 8.23 -1.53
CA HIS A 161 1.07 8.62 -0.14
C HIS A 161 -0.04 8.09 0.78
N HIS A 162 -1.32 8.23 0.41
CA HIS A 162 -2.43 7.68 1.20
C HIS A 162 -2.35 6.16 1.36
N GLU A 163 -1.90 5.46 0.32
CA GLU A 163 -1.74 4.01 0.31
C GLU A 163 -0.46 3.51 1.01
N THR A 164 0.35 4.42 1.59
CA THR A 164 1.50 4.04 2.42
C THR A 164 1.07 3.53 3.81
N ASN A 165 -0.12 3.89 4.29
CA ASN A 165 -0.59 3.47 5.62
C ASN A 165 -0.97 1.98 5.64
N PRO A 166 -0.27 1.11 6.39
CA PRO A 166 -0.53 -0.34 6.38
C PRO A 166 -1.95 -0.72 6.83
N GLY A 167 -2.64 0.11 7.60
CA GLY A 167 -4.02 -0.17 8.04
C GLY A 167 -5.06 -0.03 6.92
N CYS A 168 -4.83 0.86 5.96
CA CYS A 168 -5.78 1.18 4.87
C CYS A 168 -5.20 0.96 3.47
N ALA A 169 -3.92 0.60 3.36
CA ALA A 169 -3.22 0.44 2.10
C ALA A 169 -3.92 -0.56 1.17
N ARG A 170 -3.98 -0.22 -0.09
CA ARG A 170 -4.42 -1.03 -1.22
C ARG A 170 -3.21 -1.37 -2.08
N ALA A 171 -3.36 -2.38 -2.95
CA ALA A 171 -2.37 -2.55 -4.00
C ALA A 171 -2.49 -1.40 -5.00
N LEU A 172 -1.39 -1.02 -5.64
CA LEU A 172 -1.39 0.00 -6.68
C LEU A 172 -1.03 -0.66 -7.99
N MET A 173 -1.66 -0.21 -9.07
CA MET A 173 -1.31 -0.62 -10.42
C MET A 173 -1.09 0.61 -11.28
N GLN A 174 0.02 0.68 -12.00
CA GLN A 174 0.32 1.79 -12.91
C GLN A 174 0.71 1.26 -14.28
N LYS A 175 0.16 1.83 -15.36
CA LYS A 175 0.52 1.47 -16.73
C LYS A 175 1.82 2.15 -17.17
N HIS A 176 2.75 1.36 -17.72
CA HIS A 176 4.05 1.77 -18.27
C HIS A 176 4.25 1.10 -19.63
N GLY A 177 3.88 1.79 -20.72
CA GLY A 177 3.83 1.20 -22.07
C GLY A 177 2.89 -0.02 -22.11
N GLU A 178 3.42 -1.17 -22.55
CA GLU A 178 2.67 -2.43 -22.68
C GLU A 178 2.48 -3.19 -21.36
N ARG A 179 3.22 -2.82 -20.30
CA ARG A 179 3.20 -3.55 -19.02
C ARG A 179 2.66 -2.66 -17.91
N TYR A 180 2.27 -3.29 -16.82
CA TYR A 180 1.85 -2.64 -15.60
C TYR A 180 2.86 -2.92 -14.50
N ILE A 181 3.11 -1.90 -13.67
CA ILE A 181 3.75 -2.09 -12.38
C ILE A 181 2.67 -2.38 -11.37
N TRP A 182 2.80 -3.52 -10.72
CA TRP A 182 1.96 -3.92 -9.61
C TRP A 182 2.72 -3.73 -8.30
N ILE A 183 2.19 -2.93 -7.39
CA ILE A 183 2.77 -2.66 -6.09
C ILE A 183 1.88 -3.30 -5.03
N ASN A 184 2.43 -4.27 -4.33
CA ASN A 184 1.73 -4.93 -3.25
C ASN A 184 1.52 -3.99 -2.06
N ARG A 185 0.45 -4.25 -1.33
CA ARG A 185 0.10 -3.51 -0.12
C ARG A 185 1.26 -3.53 0.89
N ARG A 186 1.39 -2.45 1.67
CA ARG A 186 2.30 -2.43 2.82
C ARG A 186 1.98 -3.48 3.88
N GLN A 187 3.03 -4.05 4.44
CA GLN A 187 2.97 -4.96 5.59
C GLN A 187 2.58 -4.19 6.85
N SER A 188 1.57 -4.70 7.57
CA SER A 188 1.27 -4.23 8.92
C SER A 188 2.35 -4.70 9.90
N ARG A 189 2.60 -3.90 10.95
CA ARG A 189 3.52 -4.30 12.03
C ARG A 189 3.07 -5.62 12.67
N SER A 190 1.76 -5.81 12.81
CA SER A 190 1.17 -7.09 13.22
C SER A 190 1.49 -8.19 12.20
N PRO A 191 1.86 -9.39 12.66
CA PRO A 191 2.05 -10.53 11.77
C PRO A 191 0.80 -10.74 10.92
N PRO A 192 0.94 -11.14 9.63
CA PRO A 192 -0.21 -11.50 8.81
C PRO A 192 -1.04 -12.56 9.55
N LYS A 193 -2.38 -12.54 9.41
CA LYS A 193 -3.23 -13.59 9.98
C LYS A 193 -2.79 -15.02 9.58
N ARG A 194 -2.13 -15.13 8.42
CA ARG A 194 -1.54 -16.38 7.90
C ARG A 194 -0.38 -16.92 8.76
N TRP A 195 0.30 -16.06 9.51
CA TRP A 195 1.38 -16.40 10.45
C TRP A 195 0.90 -16.50 11.90
N THR A 196 -0.29 -15.97 12.22
CA THR A 196 -0.88 -16.15 13.54
C THR A 196 -1.60 -17.50 13.62
N ALA A 197 -0.87 -18.50 14.09
CA ALA A 197 -1.41 -19.72 14.70
C ALA A 197 -2.36 -20.57 13.85
N SER A 198 -1.81 -21.31 12.88
CA SER A 198 -2.32 -22.65 12.52
C SER A 198 -1.33 -23.78 12.81
N SER A 199 -0.10 -23.49 13.25
CA SER A 199 0.84 -24.50 13.71
C SER A 199 0.72 -24.79 15.22
N ARG A 200 -0.50 -24.73 15.79
CA ARG A 200 -0.78 -25.61 16.93
C ARG A 200 -1.02 -26.98 16.34
N CYS A 201 0.06 -27.75 16.23
CA CYS A 201 0.02 -29.20 16.09
C CYS A 201 -0.83 -29.75 17.25
N ARG A 202 -2.16 -29.85 17.07
CA ARG A 202 -3.07 -30.57 17.96
C ARG A 202 -3.20 -31.98 17.45
N THR A 203 -2.13 -32.73 17.55
CA THR A 203 -2.18 -34.18 17.55
C THR A 203 -1.11 -34.65 18.52
N SER A 204 -1.57 -35.04 19.70
CA SER A 204 -0.86 -35.90 20.64
C SER A 204 -0.21 -37.05 19.85
N GLY A 205 1.10 -36.99 19.63
CA GLY A 205 1.87 -38.09 19.04
C GLY A 205 2.77 -37.77 17.84
N CYS A 206 2.92 -36.52 17.40
CA CYS A 206 3.80 -36.23 16.26
C CYS A 206 5.29 -36.13 16.70
N ARG A 207 6.01 -37.25 16.66
CA ARG A 207 7.48 -37.30 16.70
C ARG A 207 8.04 -36.76 15.37
N ILE A 208 8.34 -35.47 15.30
CA ILE A 208 9.25 -34.93 14.30
C ILE A 208 10.40 -34.25 15.05
N LEU A 209 11.58 -34.83 14.93
CA LEU A 209 12.81 -34.39 15.56
C LEU A 209 13.17 -32.93 15.17
N PRO A 210 13.85 -32.18 16.07
CA PRO A 210 14.29 -30.83 15.81
C PRO A 210 15.58 -30.84 14.99
N MET A 211 15.50 -30.60 13.68
CA MET A 211 16.68 -30.38 12.85
C MET A 211 17.11 -28.90 12.81
N ALA A 212 16.28 -27.99 13.36
CA ALA A 212 16.50 -26.54 13.32
C ALA A 212 17.39 -25.98 14.46
N MET A 213 18.02 -26.83 15.28
CA MET A 213 18.87 -26.38 16.40
C MET A 213 20.30 -26.94 16.39
N ARG A 214 20.76 -27.50 15.26
CA ARG A 214 22.09 -28.13 15.17
C ARG A 214 23.16 -27.35 14.38
N VAL A 215 22.83 -26.20 13.79
CA VAL A 215 23.80 -25.39 13.03
C VAL A 215 24.48 -24.30 13.88
N PHE A 216 23.95 -23.96 15.06
CA PHE A 216 24.51 -22.89 15.91
C PHE A 216 25.48 -23.37 17.01
N ARG A 217 25.89 -24.65 17.01
CA ARG A 217 26.77 -25.21 18.05
C ARG A 217 28.03 -25.91 17.52
N ARG A 218 28.51 -25.51 16.32
CA ARG A 218 29.74 -26.04 15.72
C ARG A 218 30.73 -24.95 15.22
N MET A 219 30.65 -23.76 15.81
CA MET A 219 31.67 -22.71 15.71
C MET A 219 31.97 -22.10 17.09
N ARG A 220 32.42 -22.96 18.01
CA ARG A 220 33.30 -22.67 19.14
C ARG A 220 33.72 -23.99 19.78
#